data_AF-A0A933ZZL3-F1
#
_entry.id   AF-A0A933ZZL3-F1
#
_cell.length_a   1.000
_cell.length_b   1.000
_cell.length_c   1.000
_cell.angle_alpha   90.00
_cell.angle_beta   90.00
_cell.angle_gamma   90.00
#
_symmetry.space_group_name_H-M   'P 1'
#
loop_
_entity.id
_entity.type
_entity.pdbx_description
1 polymer ?
#
loop_
_entity_poly.entity_id
_entity_poly.type
_entity_poly.pdbx_seq_one_letter_code
_entity_poly.pdbx_strand_id
1 'polypeptide(L)'
;MAQAIRDPQLVALEQLLGDRAGALLFPCIKDLVTHGLDLPRFGRGEGHPNRQDVTMYLAAWPKHAGLTSDIFCTSWLTGYCVAKLAAISSSSPSQIRHSAKSALKYVLGAGVPFSCRRADNPFRAHCTPGCPHHAVANRATAAPRTAWASTPPAPVPPVGPKKATFAARFAEAMKVAQTEIGLSKTHEAVVALLNERGFKTRTGRQWTLSILASELRKQGTQP
;
A
#
# COMPACT_ATOMS: atom_id res chain seq x y z
N MET A 1 -12.67 15.45 36.80
CA MET A 1 -12.87 15.70 35.35
C MET A 1 -12.13 14.60 34.60
N ALA A 2 -12.84 13.68 33.95
CA ALA A 2 -12.20 12.62 33.17
C ALA A 2 -11.56 13.24 31.92
N GLN A 3 -10.23 13.13 31.78
CA GLN A 3 -9.59 13.41 30.49
C GLN A 3 -10.18 12.43 29.47
N ALA A 4 -10.78 12.97 28.41
CA ALA A 4 -11.24 12.15 27.30
C ALA A 4 -10.04 11.33 26.78
N ILE A 5 -10.15 9.99 26.83
CA ILE A 5 -9.15 9.09 26.29
C ILE A 5 -9.07 9.39 24.79
N ARG A 6 -7.97 10.01 24.37
CA ARG A 6 -7.74 10.39 22.98
C ARG A 6 -7.48 9.14 22.16
N ASP A 7 -7.96 9.11 20.92
CA ASP A 7 -7.77 7.97 20.04
C ASP A 7 -6.27 7.73 19.77
N PRO A 8 -5.74 6.50 19.98
CA PRO A 8 -4.32 6.22 19.88
C PRO A 8 -3.77 6.41 18.45
N GLN A 9 -4.58 6.20 17.41
CA GLN A 9 -4.14 6.42 16.03
C GLN A 9 -4.03 7.91 15.72
N LEU A 10 -4.91 8.73 16.28
CA LEU A 10 -4.82 10.19 16.18
C LEU A 10 -3.59 10.73 16.91
N VAL A 11 -3.33 10.25 18.14
CA VAL A 11 -2.14 10.65 18.91
C VAL A 11 -0.85 10.30 18.16
N ALA A 12 -0.75 9.07 17.63
CA ALA A 12 0.41 8.65 16.84
C ALA A 12 0.59 9.50 15.57
N LEU A 13 -0.51 9.93 14.94
CA LEU A 13 -0.46 10.80 13.76
C LEU A 13 -0.03 12.23 14.11
N GLU A 14 -0.44 12.76 15.25
CA GLU A 14 0.03 14.07 15.72
C GLU A 14 1.52 14.05 16.03
N GLN A 15 2.02 12.99 16.66
CA GLN A 15 3.44 12.78 16.89
C GLN A 15 4.24 12.75 15.59
N LEU A 16 3.68 12.13 14.53
CA LEU A 16 4.27 12.13 13.19
C LEU A 16 4.45 13.54 12.60
N LEU A 17 3.53 14.43 12.89
CA LEU A 17 3.50 15.77 12.32
C LEU A 17 4.27 16.79 13.16
N GLY A 18 4.40 16.52 14.47
CA GLY A 18 4.95 17.46 15.44
C GLY A 18 4.17 18.77 15.44
N ASP A 19 4.89 19.88 15.48
CA ASP A 19 4.31 21.23 15.53
C ASP A 19 3.44 21.58 14.30
N ARG A 20 3.63 20.84 13.19
CA ARG A 20 2.86 21.03 11.95
C ARG A 20 1.46 20.41 12.02
N ALA A 21 1.16 19.63 13.08
CA ALA A 21 -0.13 18.96 13.24
C ALA A 21 -1.31 19.92 13.09
N GLY A 22 -1.24 21.12 13.70
CA GLY A 22 -2.32 22.11 13.64
C GLY A 22 -2.65 22.60 12.22
N ALA A 23 -1.65 22.68 11.35
CA ALA A 23 -1.81 23.16 9.97
C ALA A 23 -2.18 22.06 8.97
N LEU A 24 -1.74 20.82 9.22
CA LEU A 24 -1.81 19.71 8.26
C LEU A 24 -2.91 18.69 8.55
N LEU A 25 -3.35 18.56 9.81
CA LEU A 25 -4.49 17.71 10.17
C LEU A 25 -5.81 18.44 9.91
N PHE A 26 -6.31 18.30 8.70
CA PHE A 26 -7.63 18.79 8.34
C PHE A 26 -8.73 18.12 9.18
N PRO A 27 -9.86 18.79 9.45
CA PRO A 27 -10.98 18.20 10.19
C PRO A 27 -11.40 16.84 9.65
N CYS A 28 -11.44 16.67 8.32
CA CYS A 28 -11.83 15.42 7.68
C CYS A 28 -10.82 14.28 7.89
N ILE A 29 -9.52 14.59 7.98
CA ILE A 29 -8.49 13.59 8.32
C ILE A 29 -8.61 13.22 9.79
N LYS A 30 -8.79 14.20 10.69
CA LYS A 30 -8.94 13.94 12.13
C LYS A 30 -10.15 13.04 12.39
N ASP A 31 -11.29 13.37 11.81
CA ASP A 31 -12.53 12.61 11.96
C ASP A 31 -12.39 11.20 11.39
N LEU A 32 -11.85 11.06 10.17
CA LEU A 32 -11.61 9.75 9.56
C LEU A 32 -10.64 8.90 10.40
N VAL A 33 -9.56 9.48 10.93
CA VAL A 33 -8.58 8.75 11.75
C VAL A 33 -9.18 8.31 13.09
N THR A 34 -10.05 9.14 13.67
CA THR A 34 -10.69 8.87 14.96
C THR A 34 -11.77 7.81 14.84
N HIS A 35 -12.62 7.89 13.81
CA HIS A 35 -13.84 7.09 13.71
C HIS A 35 -13.74 5.95 12.69
N GLY A 36 -12.75 5.97 11.80
CA GLY A 36 -12.74 5.09 10.64
C GLY A 36 -13.84 5.47 9.65
N LEU A 37 -14.25 4.50 8.83
CA LEU A 37 -15.43 4.66 7.98
C LEU A 37 -16.69 4.41 8.81
N ASP A 38 -17.40 5.48 9.13
CA ASP A 38 -18.63 5.44 9.93
C ASP A 38 -19.85 5.16 9.02
N LEU A 39 -20.17 3.86 8.88
CA LEU A 39 -21.26 3.38 8.00
C LEU A 39 -22.64 4.02 8.28
N PRO A 40 -23.04 4.31 9.53
CA PRO A 40 -24.24 5.09 9.84
C PRO A 40 -24.38 6.44 9.11
N ARG A 41 -23.30 7.02 8.57
CA ARG A 41 -23.34 8.26 7.79
C ARG A 41 -23.89 8.08 6.37
N PHE A 42 -24.04 6.84 5.93
CA PHE A 42 -24.53 6.48 4.61
C PHE A 42 -26.00 6.05 4.68
N GLY A 43 -26.78 6.40 3.66
CA GLY A 43 -28.18 5.99 3.57
C GLY A 43 -28.32 4.47 3.44
N ARG A 44 -29.49 3.95 3.81
CA ARG A 44 -29.78 2.52 3.65
C ARG A 44 -29.76 2.14 2.16
N GLY A 45 -28.91 1.18 1.79
CA GLY A 45 -28.75 0.74 0.40
C GLY A 45 -27.90 1.69 -0.46
N GLU A 46 -27.34 2.76 0.12
CA GLU A 46 -26.36 3.60 -0.56
C GLU A 46 -25.02 2.85 -0.67
N GLY A 47 -24.36 2.96 -1.82
CA GLY A 47 -22.99 2.48 -1.96
C GLY A 47 -22.05 3.30 -1.08
N HIS A 48 -21.17 2.63 -0.34
CA HIS A 48 -20.16 3.29 0.47
C HIS A 48 -18.75 2.84 0.03
N PRO A 49 -17.71 3.66 0.27
CA PRO A 49 -16.34 3.26 0.01
C PRO A 49 -15.98 1.98 0.77
N ASN A 50 -15.07 1.20 0.22
CA ASN A 50 -14.52 0.03 0.88
C ASN A 50 -13.20 0.37 1.58
N ARG A 51 -12.66 -0.60 2.34
CA ARG A 51 -11.39 -0.45 3.06
C ARG A 51 -10.22 -0.04 2.16
N GLN A 52 -10.16 -0.51 0.91
CA GLN A 52 -9.09 -0.16 -0.01
C GLN A 52 -9.16 1.31 -0.40
N ASP A 53 -10.36 1.86 -0.62
CA ASP A 53 -10.55 3.27 -0.95
C ASP A 53 -10.00 4.18 0.15
N VAL A 54 -10.34 3.88 1.42
CA VAL A 54 -9.84 4.61 2.60
C VAL A 54 -8.31 4.49 2.70
N THR A 55 -7.78 3.28 2.49
CA THR A 55 -6.34 3.02 2.56
C THR A 55 -5.56 3.82 1.52
N MET A 56 -6.05 3.86 0.28
CA MET A 56 -5.41 4.62 -0.81
C MET A 56 -5.47 6.13 -0.58
N TYR A 57 -6.59 6.62 -0.05
CA TYR A 57 -6.73 8.03 0.31
C TYR A 57 -5.73 8.44 1.40
N LEU A 58 -5.65 7.67 2.48
CA LEU A 58 -4.70 7.92 3.57
C LEU A 58 -3.25 7.64 3.19
N ALA A 59 -2.99 6.80 2.19
CA ALA A 59 -1.66 6.59 1.64
C ALA A 59 -1.15 7.80 0.82
N ALA A 60 -2.04 8.59 0.22
CA ALA A 60 -1.69 9.79 -0.54
C ALA A 60 -1.40 11.01 0.32
N TRP A 61 -2.02 11.08 1.50
CA TRP A 61 -1.92 12.23 2.39
C TRP A 61 -0.50 12.50 2.94
N PRO A 62 0.33 11.50 3.34
CA PRO A 62 1.66 11.74 3.92
C PRO A 62 2.57 12.61 3.07
N LYS A 63 2.55 12.43 1.75
CA LYS A 63 3.35 13.25 0.83
C LYS A 63 2.89 14.71 0.84
N HIS A 64 1.58 14.93 0.89
CA HIS A 64 1.00 16.27 1.03
C HIS A 64 1.36 16.92 2.38
N ALA A 65 1.41 16.12 3.45
CA ALA A 65 1.85 16.55 4.77
C ALA A 65 3.39 16.73 4.90
N GLY A 66 4.15 16.51 3.83
CA GLY A 66 5.61 16.63 3.85
C GLY A 66 6.27 15.64 4.82
N LEU A 67 5.69 14.44 4.96
CA LEU A 67 6.26 13.35 5.75
C LEU A 67 7.24 12.55 4.89
N THR A 68 8.45 12.35 5.41
CA THR A 68 9.56 11.65 4.70
C THR A 68 9.91 10.29 5.31
N SER A 69 9.48 10.02 6.55
CA SER A 69 9.72 8.74 7.22
C SER A 69 8.78 7.66 6.69
N ASP A 70 9.21 6.95 5.64
CA ASP A 70 8.44 5.86 5.02
C ASP A 70 8.12 4.75 6.04
N ILE A 71 9.06 4.40 6.92
CA ILE A 71 8.86 3.33 7.92
C ILE A 71 7.77 3.73 8.93
N PHE A 72 7.83 4.95 9.46
CA PHE A 72 6.83 5.39 10.45
C PHE A 72 5.46 5.58 9.78
N CYS A 73 5.41 6.16 8.57
CA CYS A 73 4.16 6.27 7.80
C CYS A 73 3.56 4.90 7.48
N THR A 74 4.39 3.93 7.08
CA THR A 74 3.99 2.55 6.84
C THR A 74 3.45 1.92 8.12
N SER A 75 4.14 2.08 9.25
CA SER A 75 3.77 1.46 10.52
C SER A 75 2.47 2.03 11.05
N TRP A 76 2.31 3.36 11.02
CA TRP A 76 1.07 4.05 11.36
C TRP A 76 -0.09 3.62 10.47
N LEU A 77 0.06 3.69 9.13
CA LEU A 77 -1.03 3.35 8.20
C LEU A 77 -1.47 1.89 8.37
N THR A 78 -0.52 0.97 8.50
CA THR A 78 -0.85 -0.46 8.72
C THR A 78 -1.54 -0.70 10.05
N GLY A 79 -1.13 -0.02 11.12
CA GLY A 79 -1.78 -0.05 12.43
C GLY A 79 -3.21 0.48 12.35
N TYR A 80 -3.39 1.66 11.75
CA TYR A 80 -4.69 2.28 11.53
C TYR A 80 -5.63 1.38 10.73
N CYS A 81 -5.19 0.84 9.59
CA CYS A 81 -6.03 0.00 8.76
C CYS A 81 -6.52 -1.26 9.50
N VAL A 82 -5.69 -1.86 10.34
CA VAL A 82 -6.11 -3.01 11.17
C VAL A 82 -7.07 -2.55 12.28
N ALA A 83 -6.76 -1.47 12.97
CA ALA A 83 -7.55 -1.01 14.12
C ALA A 83 -8.93 -0.47 13.72
N LYS A 84 -9.03 0.24 12.60
CA LYS A 84 -10.23 1.00 12.21
C LYS A 84 -10.97 0.43 11.01
N LEU A 85 -10.28 -0.27 10.10
CA LEU A 85 -10.88 -0.72 8.84
C LEU A 85 -11.06 -2.24 8.76
N ALA A 86 -10.60 -3.01 9.75
CA ALA A 86 -10.82 -4.46 9.76
C ALA A 86 -12.30 -4.81 9.89
N ALA A 87 -13.08 -4.04 10.65
CA ALA A 87 -14.52 -4.26 10.85
C ALA A 87 -15.34 -4.20 9.56
N ILE A 88 -14.86 -3.46 8.55
CA ILE A 88 -15.51 -3.30 7.24
C ILE A 88 -14.85 -4.15 6.15
N SER A 89 -14.05 -5.16 6.52
CA SER A 89 -13.30 -5.96 5.57
C SER A 89 -13.34 -7.45 5.89
N SER A 90 -13.42 -8.27 4.84
CA SER A 90 -13.34 -9.73 4.94
C SER A 90 -11.91 -10.28 5.00
N SER A 91 -10.89 -9.43 4.82
CA SER A 91 -9.49 -9.89 4.84
C SER A 91 -8.93 -10.01 6.25
N SER A 92 -8.00 -10.94 6.43
CA SER A 92 -7.26 -11.08 7.69
C SER A 92 -6.42 -9.84 8.03
N PRO A 93 -6.11 -9.59 9.31
CA PRO A 93 -5.22 -8.50 9.72
C PRO A 93 -3.86 -8.49 9.01
N SER A 94 -3.29 -9.66 8.75
CA SER A 94 -2.03 -9.79 8.01
C SER A 94 -2.16 -9.33 6.55
N GLN A 95 -3.25 -9.70 5.88
CA GLN A 95 -3.53 -9.21 4.52
C GLN A 95 -3.81 -7.71 4.49
N ILE A 96 -4.50 -7.18 5.49
CA ILE A 96 -4.74 -5.73 5.63
C ILE A 96 -3.42 -4.98 5.74
N ARG A 97 -2.53 -5.41 6.65
CA ARG A 97 -1.19 -4.83 6.77
C ARG A 97 -0.43 -4.91 5.45
N HIS A 98 -0.40 -6.07 4.81
CA HIS A 98 0.31 -6.24 3.54
C HIS A 98 -0.22 -5.30 2.45
N SER A 99 -1.54 -5.20 2.28
CA SER A 99 -2.17 -4.30 1.30
C SER A 99 -1.83 -2.84 1.58
N ALA A 100 -1.92 -2.40 2.85
CA ALA A 100 -1.60 -1.02 3.24
C ALA A 100 -0.13 -0.64 2.95
N LYS A 101 0.82 -1.55 3.22
CA LYS A 101 2.23 -1.33 2.84
C LYS A 101 2.39 -1.16 1.32
N SER A 102 1.72 -2.01 0.54
CA SER A 102 1.78 -1.95 -0.92
C SER A 102 1.12 -0.68 -1.47
N ALA A 103 0.00 -0.25 -0.89
CA ALA A 103 -0.69 0.99 -1.25
C ALA A 103 0.20 2.22 -1.03
N LEU A 104 0.84 2.33 0.14
CA LEU A 104 1.75 3.46 0.43
C LEU A 104 2.93 3.49 -0.54
N LYS A 105 3.59 2.36 -0.77
CA LYS A 105 4.70 2.26 -1.73
C LYS A 105 4.28 2.66 -3.14
N TYR A 106 3.11 2.19 -3.59
CA TYR A 106 2.58 2.54 -4.89
C TYR A 106 2.32 4.04 -5.00
N VAL A 107 1.62 4.61 -4.03
CA VAL A 107 1.24 6.04 -4.04
C VAL A 107 2.46 6.95 -3.99
N LEU A 108 3.43 6.64 -3.12
CA LEU A 108 4.68 7.39 -3.03
C LEU A 108 5.52 7.25 -4.30
N GLY A 109 5.64 6.04 -4.85
CA GLY A 109 6.44 5.76 -6.05
C GLY A 109 5.82 6.28 -7.35
N ALA A 110 4.50 6.22 -7.50
CA ALA A 110 3.78 6.74 -8.67
C ALA A 110 3.50 8.24 -8.57
N GLY A 111 3.78 8.85 -7.42
CA GLY A 111 3.59 10.28 -7.20
C GLY A 111 2.13 10.73 -7.23
N VAL A 112 1.20 9.84 -6.87
CA VAL A 112 -0.25 10.15 -6.88
C VAL A 112 -0.53 11.37 -5.99
N PRO A 113 -1.14 12.44 -6.53
CA PRO A 113 -1.42 13.63 -5.74
C PRO A 113 -2.53 13.35 -4.73
N PHE A 114 -2.39 13.94 -3.54
CA PHE A 114 -3.47 13.96 -2.57
C PHE A 114 -4.57 14.93 -2.99
N SER A 115 -5.82 14.51 -2.86
CA SER A 115 -6.99 15.38 -3.03
C SER A 115 -7.90 15.22 -1.82
N CYS A 116 -8.04 16.29 -1.04
CA CYS A 116 -8.88 16.31 0.17
C CYS A 116 -10.37 16.06 -0.13
N ARG A 117 -10.83 16.46 -1.33
CA ARG A 117 -12.23 16.43 -1.80
C ARG A 117 -13.24 17.23 -0.95
N ARG A 118 -12.83 17.85 0.15
CA ARG A 118 -13.61 18.86 0.89
C ARG A 118 -14.99 18.33 1.29
N ALA A 119 -16.06 19.09 1.05
CA ALA A 119 -17.45 18.68 1.30
C ALA A 119 -17.87 17.45 0.46
N ASP A 120 -17.22 17.22 -0.68
CA ASP A 120 -17.45 16.06 -1.56
C ASP A 120 -16.58 14.85 -1.17
N ASN A 121 -16.05 14.83 0.06
CA ASN A 121 -15.27 13.70 0.54
C ASN A 121 -16.14 12.42 0.57
N PRO A 122 -15.76 11.36 -0.17
CA PRO A 122 -16.59 10.16 -0.33
C PRO A 122 -16.75 9.36 0.96
N PHE A 123 -15.89 9.58 1.95
CA PHE A 123 -15.97 8.94 3.26
C PHE A 123 -16.96 9.63 4.19
N ARG A 124 -17.61 10.72 3.73
CA ARG A 124 -18.51 11.56 4.54
C ARG A 124 -17.86 11.99 5.86
N ALA A 125 -16.55 12.20 5.82
CA ALA A 125 -15.77 12.68 6.94
C ALA A 125 -16.10 14.15 7.22
N HIS A 126 -16.15 14.53 8.49
CA HIS A 126 -16.52 15.88 8.91
C HIS A 126 -15.57 16.92 8.32
N CYS A 127 -16.12 17.86 7.54
CA CYS A 127 -15.36 18.94 6.92
C CYS A 127 -16.01 20.28 7.26
N THR A 128 -15.18 21.31 7.50
CA THR A 128 -15.66 22.66 7.82
C THR A 128 -15.23 23.68 6.76
N PRO A 129 -16.05 24.70 6.46
CA PRO A 129 -15.69 25.75 5.49
C PRO A 129 -14.42 26.54 5.87
N GLY A 130 -14.11 26.66 7.17
CA GLY A 130 -12.90 27.31 7.68
C GLY A 130 -11.64 26.44 7.64
N CYS A 131 -11.68 25.27 6.99
CA CYS A 131 -10.52 24.39 6.89
C CYS A 131 -9.38 25.07 6.07
N PRO A 132 -8.12 25.07 6.53
CA PRO A 132 -7.00 25.71 5.84
C PRO A 132 -6.82 25.29 4.38
N HIS A 133 -7.21 24.06 4.04
CA HIS A 133 -7.16 23.53 2.67
C HIS A 133 -8.21 24.18 1.73
N HIS A 134 -9.30 24.77 2.25
CA HIS A 134 -10.26 25.53 1.44
C HIS A 134 -9.68 26.88 0.99
N ALA A 135 -8.86 27.52 1.83
CA ALA A 135 -8.28 28.84 1.52
C ALA A 135 -7.27 28.80 0.37
N VAL A 136 -6.50 27.72 0.23
CA VAL A 136 -5.46 27.57 -0.81
C VAL A 136 -6.05 27.33 -2.20
N ALA A 137 -7.26 26.78 -2.27
CA ALA A 137 -7.79 26.21 -3.49
C ALA A 137 -8.83 27.08 -4.22
N ASN A 138 -8.98 28.35 -3.80
CA ASN A 138 -9.61 29.40 -4.60
C ASN A 138 -8.69 29.92 -5.74
N ARG A 139 -7.47 29.38 -5.89
CA ARG A 139 -6.52 29.74 -6.97
C ARG A 139 -6.29 28.66 -8.04
N ALA A 140 -6.84 27.45 -7.87
CA ALA A 140 -6.69 26.37 -8.85
C ALA A 140 -8.06 25.95 -9.37
N THR A 141 -8.31 26.26 -10.64
CA THR A 141 -9.51 25.98 -11.43
C THR A 141 -10.00 24.54 -11.26
N ALA A 142 -11.32 24.42 -11.09
CA ALA A 142 -12.04 23.17 -10.98
C ALA A 142 -11.89 22.33 -12.26
N ALA A 143 -11.32 21.13 -12.14
CA ALA A 143 -11.51 20.08 -13.13
C ALA A 143 -12.88 19.42 -12.91
N PRO A 144 -13.60 19.01 -13.97
CA PRO A 144 -14.95 18.48 -13.85
C PRO A 144 -15.00 17.17 -13.06
N ARG A 145 -16.13 17.02 -12.36
CA ARG A 145 -16.53 15.86 -11.57
C ARG A 145 -16.71 14.63 -12.47
N THR A 146 -16.09 13.52 -12.12
CA THR A 146 -16.66 12.19 -12.38
C THR A 146 -17.26 11.69 -11.07
N ALA A 147 -18.57 11.47 -11.10
CA ALA A 147 -19.24 10.53 -10.21
C ALA A 147 -18.45 9.22 -10.21
N TRP A 148 -18.56 8.43 -9.14
CA TRP A 148 -17.98 7.10 -9.05
C TRP A 148 -18.63 6.18 -10.09
N ALA A 149 -18.34 6.40 -11.36
CA ALA A 149 -18.33 5.34 -12.33
C ALA A 149 -17.33 4.36 -11.77
N SER A 150 -17.76 3.11 -11.68
CA SER A 150 -16.89 1.94 -11.69
C SER A 150 -16.04 1.97 -12.95
N THR A 151 -15.20 2.98 -13.13
CA THR A 151 -14.03 2.88 -13.97
C THR A 151 -13.16 1.94 -13.17
N PRO A 152 -13.04 0.65 -13.53
CA PRO A 152 -11.88 -0.10 -13.08
C PRO A 152 -10.67 0.83 -13.31
N PRO A 153 -9.74 0.91 -12.35
CA PRO A 153 -8.54 1.73 -12.54
C PRO A 153 -8.06 1.46 -13.96
N ALA A 154 -7.90 2.54 -14.76
CA ALA A 154 -7.48 2.45 -16.16
C ALA A 154 -6.47 1.31 -16.23
N PRO A 155 -6.72 0.26 -17.05
CA PRO A 155 -5.97 -0.98 -16.98
C PRO A 155 -4.52 -0.55 -16.91
N VAL A 156 -3.91 -0.84 -15.75
CA VAL A 156 -2.55 -0.43 -15.44
C VAL A 156 -1.79 -0.66 -16.74
N PRO A 157 -1.22 0.38 -17.40
CA PRO A 157 -0.44 0.13 -18.62
C PRO A 157 0.47 -1.01 -18.19
N PRO A 158 0.34 -2.21 -18.80
CA PRO A 158 0.73 -3.44 -18.15
C PRO A 158 2.08 -3.14 -17.58
N VAL A 159 2.18 -3.13 -16.24
CA VAL A 159 3.49 -3.05 -15.62
C VAL A 159 4.09 -4.32 -16.15
N GLY A 160 4.80 -4.19 -17.27
CA GLY A 160 5.29 -5.29 -18.08
C GLY A 160 5.91 -6.18 -17.03
N PRO A 161 5.45 -7.44 -16.90
CA PRO A 161 5.55 -8.11 -15.63
C PRO A 161 7.02 -8.02 -15.26
N LYS A 162 7.38 -7.44 -14.10
CA LYS A 162 8.75 -7.65 -13.61
C LYS A 162 9.02 -9.17 -13.58
N LYS A 163 7.95 -9.97 -13.42
CA LYS A 163 7.87 -11.40 -13.71
C LYS A 163 8.35 -11.85 -15.10
N ALA A 164 8.12 -11.12 -16.19
CA ALA A 164 8.52 -11.48 -17.55
C ALA A 164 10.02 -11.25 -17.77
N THR A 165 10.58 -10.17 -17.21
CA THR A 165 12.03 -9.91 -17.30
C THR A 165 12.85 -10.93 -16.51
N PHE A 166 12.30 -11.42 -15.39
CA PHE A 166 12.95 -12.46 -14.59
C PHE A 166 12.56 -13.89 -14.98
N ALA A 167 11.44 -14.13 -15.68
CA ALA A 167 11.01 -15.48 -16.03
C ALA A 167 11.97 -16.16 -17.02
N ALA A 168 12.40 -15.45 -18.07
CA ALA A 168 13.35 -15.98 -19.04
C ALA A 168 14.71 -16.28 -18.38
N ARG A 169 15.23 -15.32 -17.60
CA ARG A 169 16.51 -15.47 -16.88
C ARG A 169 16.43 -16.54 -15.78
N PHE A 170 15.27 -16.72 -15.16
CA PHE A 170 15.03 -17.78 -14.19
C PHE A 170 14.94 -19.15 -14.87
N ALA A 171 14.26 -19.26 -16.01
CA ALA A 171 14.20 -20.50 -16.78
C ALA A 171 15.60 -20.92 -17.27
N GLU A 172 16.41 -19.96 -17.72
CA GLU A 172 17.81 -20.16 -18.07
C GLU A 172 18.64 -20.60 -16.84
N ALA A 173 18.48 -19.94 -15.69
CA ALA A 173 19.12 -20.33 -14.44
C ALA A 173 18.78 -21.78 -14.03
N MET A 174 17.52 -22.20 -14.20
CA MET A 174 17.10 -23.57 -13.90
C MET A 174 17.66 -24.60 -14.88
N LYS A 175 17.77 -24.26 -16.16
CA LYS A 175 18.45 -25.13 -17.14
C LYS A 175 19.92 -25.33 -16.77
N VAL A 176 20.64 -24.24 -16.46
CA VAL A 176 22.03 -24.30 -16.00
C VAL A 176 22.13 -25.14 -14.73
N ALA A 177 21.26 -24.91 -13.73
CA ALA A 177 21.27 -25.69 -12.51
C ALA A 177 21.07 -27.19 -12.75
N GLN A 178 20.13 -27.57 -13.62
CA GLN A 178 19.88 -28.98 -13.96
C GLN A 178 21.05 -29.61 -14.72
N THR A 179 21.64 -28.91 -15.69
CA THR A 179 22.81 -29.40 -16.43
C THR A 179 23.99 -29.63 -15.49
N GLU A 180 24.27 -28.69 -14.60
CA GLU A 180 25.41 -28.76 -13.69
C GLU A 180 25.21 -29.85 -12.60
N ILE A 181 23.98 -30.07 -12.16
CA ILE A 181 23.63 -31.22 -11.28
C ILE A 181 23.75 -32.55 -12.04
N GLY A 182 23.32 -32.59 -13.31
CA GLY A 182 23.53 -33.76 -14.18
C GLY A 182 25.00 -34.08 -14.41
N LEU A 183 25.89 -33.08 -14.33
CA LEU A 183 27.35 -33.22 -14.33
C LEU A 183 27.93 -33.54 -12.93
N SER A 184 27.10 -34.00 -12.00
CA SER A 184 27.46 -34.37 -10.62
C SER A 184 28.05 -33.24 -9.75
N LYS A 185 27.79 -31.97 -10.07
CA LYS A 185 28.19 -30.87 -9.17
C LYS A 185 27.30 -30.83 -7.92
N THR A 186 27.90 -30.48 -6.79
CA THR A 186 27.16 -30.29 -5.54
C THR A 186 26.20 -29.10 -5.65
N HIS A 187 25.08 -29.16 -4.92
CA HIS A 187 24.13 -28.03 -4.88
C HIS A 187 24.78 -26.73 -4.40
N GLU A 188 25.82 -26.80 -3.57
CA GLU A 188 26.62 -25.66 -3.11
C GLU A 188 27.39 -25.00 -4.27
N ALA A 189 28.08 -25.81 -5.08
CA ALA A 189 28.79 -25.33 -6.26
C ALA A 189 27.83 -24.71 -7.28
N VAL A 190 26.63 -25.26 -7.42
CA VAL A 190 25.59 -24.72 -8.32
C VAL A 190 25.06 -23.38 -7.80
N VAL A 191 24.81 -23.24 -6.50
CA VAL A 191 24.39 -21.95 -5.91
C VAL A 191 25.46 -20.87 -6.11
N ALA A 192 26.73 -21.20 -5.89
CA ALA A 192 27.84 -20.29 -6.12
C ALA A 192 27.88 -19.83 -7.60
N LEU A 193 27.85 -20.79 -8.54
CA LEU A 193 27.85 -20.52 -9.97
C LEU A 193 26.67 -19.63 -10.41
N LEU A 194 25.47 -19.89 -9.89
CA LEU A 194 24.28 -19.10 -10.23
C LEU A 194 24.41 -17.65 -9.74
N ASN A 195 24.94 -17.46 -8.54
CA ASN A 195 25.15 -16.12 -7.99
C ASN A 195 26.30 -15.38 -8.69
N GLU A 196 27.41 -16.05 -9.03
CA GLU A 196 28.54 -15.50 -9.78
C GLU A 196 28.13 -15.04 -11.18
N ARG A 197 27.33 -15.85 -11.89
CA ARG A 197 26.76 -15.49 -13.19
C ARG A 197 25.63 -14.45 -13.10
N GLY A 198 25.34 -13.95 -11.91
CA GLY A 198 24.35 -12.90 -11.67
C GLY A 198 22.90 -13.36 -11.84
N PHE A 199 22.63 -14.67 -11.90
CA PHE A 199 21.26 -15.17 -11.95
C PHE A 199 20.51 -14.81 -10.67
N LYS A 200 19.23 -14.50 -10.83
CA LYS A 200 18.32 -14.18 -9.73
C LYS A 200 17.17 -15.17 -9.71
N THR A 201 16.63 -15.41 -8.51
CA THR A 201 15.45 -16.25 -8.29
C THR A 201 14.19 -15.60 -8.91
N ARG A 202 13.04 -16.31 -8.94
CA ARG A 202 11.75 -15.77 -9.44
C ARG A 202 11.34 -14.43 -8.81
N THR A 203 11.85 -14.13 -7.62
CA THR A 203 11.56 -12.91 -6.85
C THR A 203 12.68 -11.87 -6.89
N GLY A 204 13.74 -12.10 -7.67
CA GLY A 204 14.88 -11.20 -7.79
C GLY A 204 15.95 -11.35 -6.70
N ARG A 205 15.81 -12.31 -5.77
CA ARG A 205 16.77 -12.58 -4.69
C ARG A 205 17.98 -13.40 -5.17
N GLN A 206 19.08 -13.36 -4.42
CA GLN A 206 20.19 -14.30 -4.57
C GLN A 206 19.75 -15.75 -4.30
N TRP A 207 20.47 -16.69 -4.90
CA TRP A 207 20.26 -18.12 -4.70
C TRP A 207 20.83 -18.56 -3.36
N THR A 208 20.06 -19.40 -2.67
CA THR A 208 20.49 -20.15 -1.48
C THR A 208 20.23 -21.63 -1.72
N LEU A 209 20.86 -22.49 -0.93
CA LEU A 209 20.62 -23.94 -0.99
C LEU A 209 19.15 -24.30 -0.81
N SER A 210 18.48 -23.65 0.14
CA SER A 210 17.06 -23.87 0.42
C SER A 210 16.16 -23.47 -0.75
N ILE A 211 16.49 -22.37 -1.44
CA ILE A 211 15.74 -21.93 -2.62
C ILE A 211 15.98 -22.89 -3.78
N LEU A 212 17.24 -23.25 -4.07
CA LEU A 212 17.57 -24.19 -5.15
C LEU A 212 16.87 -25.54 -4.94
N ALA A 213 16.95 -26.11 -3.74
CA ALA A 213 16.31 -27.38 -3.41
C ALA A 213 14.76 -27.29 -3.47
N SER A 214 14.16 -26.16 -3.12
CA SER A 214 12.72 -25.95 -3.26
C SER A 214 12.31 -25.88 -4.74
N GLU A 215 13.07 -25.18 -5.57
CA GLU A 215 12.77 -24.99 -6.99
C GLU A 215 12.99 -26.27 -7.81
N LEU A 216 14.03 -27.05 -7.51
CA LEU A 216 14.25 -28.35 -8.14
C LEU A 216 13.13 -29.34 -7.80
N ARG A 217 12.68 -29.39 -6.53
CA ARG A 217 11.53 -30.22 -6.14
C ARG A 217 10.25 -29.84 -6.90
N LYS A 218 9.97 -28.55 -7.07
CA LYS A 218 8.81 -28.09 -7.85
C LYS A 218 8.86 -28.46 -9.34
N GLN A 219 10.06 -28.71 -9.89
CA GLN A 219 10.23 -29.16 -11.27
C GLN A 219 10.32 -30.68 -11.40
N GLY A 220 10.64 -31.39 -10.32
CA GLY A 220 10.71 -32.85 -10.23
C GLY A 220 9.51 -33.50 -9.52
N THR A 221 8.35 -32.83 -9.43
CA THR A 221 7.15 -33.43 -8.84
C THR A 221 5.90 -32.99 -9.61
N GLN A 222 5.58 -33.78 -10.63
CA GLN A 222 4.20 -34.09 -10.99
C GLN A 222 4.11 -35.63 -10.98
N PRO A 223 3.46 -36.27 -10.01
CA PRO A 223 2.67 -37.46 -10.30
C PRO A 223 1.45 -37.07 -11.13
#